data_AF-A0A6J6MHN7-F1
#
_entry.id   AF-A0A6J6MHN7-F1
#
_cell.length_a   1.000
_cell.length_b   1.000
_cell.length_c   1.000
_cell.angle_alpha   90.00
_cell.angle_beta   90.00
_cell.angle_gamma   90.00
#
_symmetry.space_group_name_H-M   'P 1'
#
loop_
_entity.id
_entity.type
_entity.pdbx_description
1 polymer ?
#
loop_
_entity_poly.entity_id
_entity_poly.type
_entity_poly.pdbx_seq_one_letter_code
_entity_poly.pdbx_strand_id
1 'polypeptide(L)'
;MARDSLGESSAVIRERVIAARAIAAARFEGLPWQLNSQIPTRALRTTFQLERDAMNFLHDELDRERITARGLHKISRVAWTLADLSGHSRPNRSDVEQAYQLREGNQS
;
A
#
# COMPACT_ATOMS: atom_id res chain seq x y z
N MET A 1 5.71 28.61 -5.42
CA MET A 1 6.78 27.59 -5.36
C MET A 1 6.50 26.58 -6.44
N ALA A 2 7.41 26.46 -7.40
CA ALA A 2 7.20 25.74 -8.65
C ALA A 2 6.97 24.25 -8.41
N ARG A 3 5.84 23.72 -8.91
CA ARG A 3 5.70 22.30 -9.22
C ARG A 3 6.68 22.02 -10.34
N ASP A 4 7.73 21.26 -10.05
CA ASP A 4 8.70 20.82 -11.04
C ASP A 4 8.00 19.88 -12.02
N SER A 5 7.48 20.47 -13.09
CA SER A 5 6.83 19.82 -14.22
C SER A 5 7.88 19.39 -15.24
N LEU A 6 8.82 18.57 -14.79
CA LEU A 6 9.64 17.69 -15.62
C LEU A 6 9.49 16.31 -14.99
N GLY A 7 8.38 15.65 -15.30
CA GLY A 7 8.05 14.33 -14.77
C GLY A 7 9.26 13.42 -14.84
N GLU A 8 9.53 12.68 -13.75
CA GLU A 8 10.47 11.56 -13.77
C GLU A 8 10.33 10.83 -15.10
N SER A 9 11.46 10.63 -15.79
CA SER A 9 11.41 9.95 -17.08
C SER A 9 10.72 8.58 -16.88
N SER A 10 9.97 8.13 -17.89
CA SER A 10 9.31 6.82 -17.83
C SER A 10 10.29 5.69 -17.47
N ALA A 11 11.58 5.85 -17.80
CA ALA A 11 12.65 4.96 -17.37
C ALA A 11 12.85 4.95 -15.85
N VAL A 12 12.94 6.11 -15.19
CA VAL A 12 13.07 6.22 -13.72
C VAL A 12 11.86 5.61 -13.01
N ILE A 13 10.65 5.90 -13.50
CA ILE A 13 9.42 5.31 -12.94
C ILE A 13 9.46 3.78 -13.11
N ARG A 14 9.84 3.29 -14.29
CA ARG A 14 9.94 1.86 -14.57
C ARG A 14 10.95 1.17 -13.65
N GLU A 15 12.11 1.76 -13.42
CA GLU A 15 13.12 1.23 -12.51
C GLU A 15 12.59 1.09 -11.07
N ARG A 16 11.91 2.12 -10.57
CA ARG A 16 11.27 2.08 -9.24
C ARG A 16 10.21 0.98 -9.15
N VAL A 17 9.40 0.82 -10.19
CA VAL A 17 8.38 -0.24 -10.25
C VAL A 17 9.03 -1.63 -10.28
N ILE A 18 10.13 -1.81 -11.03
CA ILE A 18 10.86 -3.08 -11.07
C ILE A 18 11.45 -3.41 -9.69
N ALA A 19 12.06 -2.43 -9.01
CA ALA A 19 12.58 -2.61 -7.66
C ALA A 19 11.47 -3.01 -6.66
N ALA A 20 10.33 -2.32 -6.69
CA ALA A 20 9.17 -2.64 -5.86
C ALA A 20 8.64 -4.07 -6.12
N ARG A 21 8.61 -4.50 -7.38
CA ARG A 21 8.22 -5.87 -7.75
C ARG A 21 9.19 -6.91 -7.20
N ALA A 22 10.49 -6.63 -7.22
CA ALA A 22 11.49 -7.53 -6.66
C ALA A 22 11.34 -7.67 -5.14
N ILE A 23 11.08 -6.57 -4.42
CA ILE A 23 10.80 -6.58 -2.98
C ILE A 23 9.56 -7.45 -2.68
N ALA A 24 8.46 -7.23 -3.41
CA ALA A 24 7.25 -8.03 -3.25
C ALA A 24 7.49 -9.52 -3.54
N ALA A 25 8.22 -9.84 -4.62
CA ALA A 25 8.53 -11.21 -4.99
C ALA A 25 9.36 -11.92 -3.91
N ALA A 26 10.39 -11.27 -3.37
CA ALA A 26 11.20 -11.80 -2.27
C ALA A 26 10.34 -12.03 -1.02
N ARG A 27 9.45 -11.09 -0.67
CA ARG A 27 8.53 -11.24 0.47
C ARG A 27 7.59 -12.44 0.34
N PHE A 28 7.29 -12.86 -0.88
CA PHE A 28 6.36 -13.93 -1.17
C PHE A 28 7.02 -15.24 -1.59
N GLU A 29 8.34 -15.34 -1.47
CA GLU A 29 9.04 -16.59 -1.70
C GLU A 29 8.48 -17.71 -0.80
N GLY A 30 8.18 -18.87 -1.41
CA GLY A 30 7.55 -19.99 -0.71
C GLY A 30 6.06 -19.82 -0.39
N LEU A 31 5.43 -18.72 -0.82
CA LEU A 31 4.01 -18.44 -0.61
C LEU A 31 3.22 -18.56 -1.94
N PRO A 32 1.91 -18.86 -1.90
CA PRO A 32 1.12 -19.10 -3.12
C PRO A 32 0.73 -17.81 -3.88
N TRP A 33 1.23 -16.64 -3.49
CA TRP A 33 0.89 -15.35 -4.08
C TRP A 33 2.14 -14.65 -4.61
N GLN A 34 1.96 -13.81 -5.62
CA GLN A 34 3.02 -13.08 -6.31
C GLN A 34 2.83 -11.56 -6.23
N LEU A 35 1.62 -11.10 -5.91
CA LEU A 35 1.26 -9.68 -5.89
C LEU A 35 0.65 -9.27 -4.56
N ASN A 36 0.87 -8.01 -4.16
CA ASN A 36 0.24 -7.41 -2.98
C ASN A 36 -1.30 -7.49 -3.04
N SER A 37 -1.89 -7.41 -4.24
CA SER A 37 -3.33 -7.54 -4.46
C SER A 37 -3.88 -8.93 -4.11
N GLN A 38 -3.04 -9.96 -4.10
CA GLN A 38 -3.42 -11.35 -3.85
C GLN A 38 -3.33 -11.73 -2.37
N ILE A 39 -2.76 -10.88 -1.51
CA ILE A 39 -2.65 -11.18 -0.07
C ILE A 39 -4.04 -11.46 0.50
N PRO A 40 -4.30 -12.63 1.11
CA PRO A 40 -5.61 -12.95 1.70
C PRO A 40 -5.95 -12.01 2.87
N THR A 41 -7.25 -11.76 3.10
CA THR A 41 -7.70 -10.89 4.20
C THR A 41 -7.22 -11.39 5.56
N ARG A 42 -7.22 -12.70 5.80
CA ARG A 42 -6.65 -13.32 7.01
C ARG A 42 -5.18 -12.96 7.19
N ALA A 43 -4.40 -13.01 6.12
CA ALA A 43 -2.96 -12.75 6.17
C ALA A 43 -2.64 -11.27 6.40
N LEU A 44 -3.47 -10.34 5.90
CA LEU A 44 -3.37 -8.90 6.24
C LEU A 44 -3.57 -8.61 7.72
N ARG A 45 -4.31 -9.49 8.43
CA ARG A 45 -4.58 -9.36 9.86
C ARG A 45 -3.56 -10.10 10.73
N THR A 46 -2.65 -10.87 10.16
CA THR A 46 -1.65 -11.66 10.91
C THR A 46 -0.22 -11.38 10.46
N THR A 47 0.14 -11.83 9.27
CA THR A 47 1.54 -11.87 8.80
C THR A 47 1.93 -10.58 8.09
N PHE A 48 0.98 -9.97 7.38
CA PHE A 48 1.18 -8.75 6.59
C PHE A 48 0.45 -7.56 7.20
N GLN A 49 0.47 -7.47 8.51
CA GLN A 49 -0.09 -6.35 9.24
C GLN A 49 0.67 -5.07 8.89
N LEU A 50 -0.05 -3.96 8.84
CA LEU A 50 0.52 -2.60 8.76
C LEU A 50 1.12 -2.24 10.12
N GLU A 51 2.00 -1.24 10.20
CA GLU A 51 2.45 -0.72 11.50
C GLU A 51 1.27 -0.31 12.38
N ARG A 52 1.48 -0.31 13.71
CA ARG A 52 0.41 -0.11 14.68
C ARG A 52 -0.35 1.20 14.43
N ASP A 53 0.37 2.30 14.26
CA ASP A 53 -0.23 3.64 14.07
C ASP A 53 -0.99 3.75 12.73
N ALA A 54 -0.53 2.99 11.73
CA ALA A 54 -1.17 2.90 10.43
C ALA A 54 -2.45 2.06 10.47
N MET A 55 -2.48 0.98 11.27
CA MET A 55 -3.69 0.20 11.49
C MET A 55 -4.72 0.96 12.34
N ASN A 56 -4.26 1.67 13.37
CA ASN A 56 -5.12 2.52 14.21
C ASN A 56 -5.85 3.58 13.36
N PHE A 57 -5.15 4.20 12.40
CA PHE A 57 -5.79 5.08 11.43
C PHE A 57 -6.99 4.43 10.75
N LEU A 58 -6.80 3.25 10.15
CA LEU A 58 -7.86 2.60 9.39
C LEU A 58 -9.01 2.15 10.28
N HIS A 59 -8.74 1.79 11.53
CA HIS A 59 -9.80 1.53 12.50
C HIS A 59 -10.59 2.81 12.81
N ASP A 60 -9.93 3.95 13.05
CA ASP A 60 -10.63 5.23 13.26
C ASP A 60 -11.49 5.61 12.04
N GLU A 61 -11.00 5.39 10.82
CA GLU A 61 -11.76 5.67 9.59
C GLU A 61 -12.94 4.70 9.39
N LEU A 62 -12.78 3.45 9.85
CA LEU A 62 -13.84 2.43 9.84
C LEU A 62 -14.92 2.75 10.88
N ASP A 63 -14.53 3.13 12.10
CA ASP A 63 -15.44 3.50 13.19
C ASP A 63 -16.24 4.76 12.86
N ARG A 64 -15.68 5.65 12.03
CA ARG A 64 -16.36 6.84 11.49
C ARG A 64 -17.13 6.55 10.20
N GLU A 65 -17.28 5.28 9.82
CA GLU A 65 -18.03 4.80 8.65
C GLU A 65 -17.57 5.37 7.29
N ARG A 66 -16.35 5.91 7.20
CA ARG A 66 -15.79 6.43 5.94
C ARG A 66 -15.26 5.33 5.02
N ILE A 67 -14.87 4.21 5.61
CA ILE A 67 -14.51 2.99 4.92
C ILE A 67 -15.32 1.82 5.46
N THR A 68 -15.44 0.77 4.65
CA THR A 68 -15.94 -0.53 5.11
C THR A 68 -14.77 -1.44 5.45
N ALA A 69 -15.02 -2.58 6.12
CA ALA A 69 -14.00 -3.61 6.34
C ALA A 69 -13.35 -4.08 5.02
N ARG A 70 -14.13 -4.14 3.93
CA ARG A 70 -13.58 -4.42 2.58
C ARG A 70 -12.68 -3.28 2.09
N GLY A 71 -13.04 -2.04 2.36
CA GLY A 71 -12.24 -0.85 2.07
C GLY A 71 -10.90 -0.89 2.80
N LEU A 72 -10.89 -1.19 4.10
CA LEU A 72 -9.68 -1.36 4.90
C LEU A 72 -8.73 -2.40 4.28
N HIS A 73 -9.25 -3.57 3.90
CA HIS A 73 -8.42 -4.60 3.26
C HIS A 73 -7.88 -4.16 1.88
N LYS A 74 -8.64 -3.39 1.11
CA LYS A 74 -8.15 -2.84 -0.18
C LYS A 74 -7.02 -1.83 0.06
N ILE A 75 -7.24 -0.88 0.96
CA ILE A 75 -6.24 0.14 1.32
C ILE A 75 -4.97 -0.53 1.84
N SER A 76 -5.09 -1.55 2.69
CA SER A 76 -3.93 -2.30 3.22
C SER A 76 -3.04 -2.89 2.09
N ARG A 77 -3.65 -3.44 1.04
CA ARG A 77 -2.88 -4.00 -0.10
C ARG A 77 -2.23 -2.93 -0.97
N VAL A 78 -2.89 -1.79 -1.13
CA VAL A 78 -2.30 -0.62 -1.81
C VAL A 78 -1.15 -0.05 -0.99
N ALA A 79 -1.30 0.07 0.33
CA ALA A 79 -0.25 0.52 1.24
C ALA A 79 1.00 -0.38 1.17
N TRP A 80 0.83 -1.70 1.03
CA TRP A 80 1.95 -2.61 0.73
C TRP A 80 2.68 -2.29 -0.58
N THR A 81 1.96 -1.82 -1.60
CA THR A 81 2.58 -1.43 -2.87
C THR A 81 3.33 -0.10 -2.73
N LEU A 82 2.81 0.84 -1.94
CA LEU A 82 3.48 2.12 -1.66
C LEU A 82 4.71 1.93 -0.77
N ALA A 83 4.65 1.02 0.20
CA ALA A 83 5.80 0.60 1.00
C ALA A 83 6.90 0.02 0.10
N ASP A 84 6.56 -0.86 -0.85
CA ASP A 84 7.54 -1.42 -1.80
C ASP A 84 8.18 -0.35 -2.69
N LEU A 85 7.39 0.60 -3.17
CA LEU A 85 7.89 1.73 -3.96
C LEU A 85 8.80 2.67 -3.17
N SER A 86 8.67 2.68 -1.85
CA SER A 86 9.46 3.49 -0.92
C SER A 86 10.60 2.71 -0.26
N GLY A 87 10.71 1.40 -0.51
CA GLY A 87 11.68 0.52 0.12
C GLY A 87 11.39 0.24 1.61
N HIS A 88 10.19 0.50 2.10
CA HIS A 88 9.80 0.19 3.47
C HIS A 88 9.53 -1.31 3.64
N SER A 89 10.04 -1.90 4.73
CA SER A 89 9.83 -3.32 5.03
C SER A 89 8.39 -3.65 5.47
N ARG A 90 7.66 -2.63 5.94
CA ARG A 90 6.27 -2.71 6.41
C ARG A 90 5.58 -1.37 6.13
N PRO A 91 4.29 -1.35 5.74
CA PRO A 91 3.58 -0.11 5.50
C PRO A 91 3.42 0.70 6.79
N ASN A 92 3.89 1.93 6.74
CA ASN A 92 3.77 2.89 7.83
C ASN A 92 2.53 3.78 7.66
N ARG A 93 2.37 4.76 8.55
CA ARG A 93 1.24 5.69 8.52
C ARG A 93 1.12 6.46 7.20
N SER A 94 2.23 6.94 6.66
CA SER A 94 2.26 7.71 5.41
C SER A 94 1.86 6.86 4.21
N ASP A 95 2.34 5.62 4.13
CA ASP A 95 1.95 4.69 3.04
C ASP A 95 0.44 4.43 3.06
N VAL A 96 -0.15 4.28 4.25
CA VAL A 96 -1.57 4.01 4.42
C VAL A 96 -2.43 5.24 4.13
N GLU A 97 -2.02 6.42 4.58
CA GLU A 97 -2.73 7.67 4.27
C GLU A 97 -2.74 7.94 2.76
N GLN A 98 -1.61 7.76 2.08
CA GLN A 98 -1.56 7.88 0.62
C GLN A 98 -2.47 6.86 -0.07
N ALA A 99 -2.47 5.60 0.36
CA ALA A 99 -3.37 4.58 -0.16
C ALA A 99 -4.85 4.91 0.08
N TYR A 100 -5.18 5.51 1.23
CA TYR A 100 -6.51 5.99 1.56
C TYR A 100 -6.93 7.12 0.61
N GLN A 101 -6.08 8.12 0.40
CA GLN A 101 -6.40 9.25 -0.51
C GLN A 101 -6.59 8.79 -1.96
N LEU A 102 -5.78 7.85 -2.44
CA LEU A 102 -5.96 7.25 -3.77
C LEU A 102 -7.32 6.55 -3.93
N ARG A 103 -7.86 5.96 -2.86
CA ARG A 103 -9.19 5.36 -2.87
C ARG A 103 -10.29 6.41 -2.92
N GLU A 104 -10.16 7.49 -2.16
CA GLU A 104 -11.14 8.59 -2.17
C GLU A 104 -11.20 9.29 -3.52
N GLY A 105 -10.04 9.58 -4.12
CA GLY A 105 -9.97 10.19 -5.45
C GLY A 105 -10.52 9.30 -6.58
N ASN A 106 -10.61 7.98 -6.37
CA ASN A 106 -11.22 7.04 -7.31
C ASN A 106 -12.75 6.91 -7.14
N GLN A 107 -13.35 7.59 -6.16
CA GLN A 107 -14.78 7.59 -5.88
C GLN A 107 -15.45 8.94 -6.26
N SER A 108 -14.72 9.84 -6.92
CA SER A 108 -15.21 11.13 -7.46
C SER A 108 -15.57 11.03 -8.92
#